data_AF-A0A1F8QCW7-F1
#
_entry.id   AF-A0A1F8QCW7-F1
#
_cell.length_a   1.000
_cell.length_b   1.000
_cell.length_c   1.000
_cell.angle_alpha   90.00
_cell.angle_beta   90.00
_cell.angle_gamma   90.00
#
_symmetry.space_group_name_H-M   'P 1'
#
loop_
_entity.id
_entity.type
_entity.pdbx_description
1 polymer ?
#
loop_
_entity_poly.entity_id
_entity_poly.type
_entity_poly.pdbx_seq_one_letter_code
_entity_poly.pdbx_strand_id
1 'polypeptide(L)'
;MSSTFYKGPVTPPIRALMGFILGLVILSVAVRIFTVNSFDFEAYQHGTRLILQGINPWAEETRIHDFYNPPFSVLFLWPILFTNSQFYHVIGGALLFAFVFYHKAWVGLAWFATNSMLWLLAAGGVNMFVIGGGLWLLLAADRSNTKWAGIIFRVLAYGMLMVKPQGGVFIVLLYVLLRRDWKGVLISILVYGLPFLNFYPDWLRVMLTDPPRAQTVANHSIMGQFGVLAAFAVALLVLVARRWEYWQLGGALAGILTPYGMPGLPIFLTLTAVRKLAAIPIVIIFSGCLAALTWITPPAGVDYYAFLNPRMAVYHLSMLGLALALACISEPGSGEGEISVRDWASRSH
;
A
#
# COMPACT_ATOMS: atom_id res chain seq x y z
N MET A 1 37.47 1.96 -29.51
CA MET A 1 36.01 1.78 -29.35
C MET A 1 35.50 2.85 -28.39
N SER A 2 35.07 4.01 -28.91
CA SER A 2 34.36 5.00 -28.11
C SER A 2 32.91 4.54 -27.98
N SER A 3 32.52 4.08 -26.79
CA SER A 3 31.12 3.86 -26.48
C SER A 3 30.43 5.22 -26.48
N THR A 4 29.66 5.48 -27.54
CA THR A 4 28.67 6.55 -27.62
C THR A 4 27.59 6.29 -26.56
N PHE A 5 27.89 6.62 -25.31
CA PHE A 5 26.87 6.70 -24.28
C PHE A 5 25.89 7.81 -24.66
N TYR A 6 24.61 7.43 -24.78
CA TYR A 6 23.50 8.33 -25.07
C TYR A 6 23.53 9.54 -24.12
N LYS A 7 23.75 10.75 -24.67
CA LYS A 7 23.75 12.03 -23.94
C LYS A 7 22.37 12.71 -23.95
N GLY A 8 21.27 11.96 -24.09
CA GLY A 8 19.94 12.54 -24.00
C GLY A 8 19.52 12.81 -22.54
N PRO A 9 18.64 13.79 -22.28
CA PRO A 9 18.16 14.08 -20.94
C PRO A 9 17.37 12.90 -20.38
N VAL A 10 17.65 12.49 -19.14
CA VAL A 10 16.93 11.39 -18.47
C VAL A 10 15.54 11.85 -18.04
N THR A 11 14.56 11.62 -18.91
CA THR A 11 13.15 12.00 -18.70
C THR A 11 12.49 11.14 -17.59
N PRO A 12 11.35 11.59 -17.00
CA PRO A 12 10.62 10.77 -16.01
C PRO A 12 10.22 9.37 -16.51
N PRO A 13 9.75 9.17 -17.75
CA PRO A 13 9.49 7.84 -18.30
C PRO A 13 10.75 6.96 -18.37
N ILE A 14 11.90 7.51 -18.78
CA ILE A 14 13.17 6.76 -18.82
C ILE A 14 13.57 6.33 -17.41
N ARG A 15 13.49 7.23 -16.42
CA ARG A 15 13.76 6.86 -15.02
C ARG A 15 12.84 5.77 -14.52
N ALA A 16 11.54 5.89 -14.81
CA ALA A 16 10.57 4.88 -14.43
C ALA A 16 10.90 3.51 -15.01
N LEU A 17 11.25 3.44 -16.30
CA LEU A 17 11.66 2.20 -16.95
C LEU A 17 12.92 1.62 -16.30
N MET A 18 13.92 2.46 -16.01
CA MET A 18 15.12 2.02 -15.28
C MET A 18 14.77 1.47 -13.90
N GLY A 19 13.89 2.16 -13.16
CA GLY A 19 13.40 1.72 -11.86
C GLY A 19 12.66 0.38 -11.97
N PHE A 20 11.77 0.24 -12.95
CA PHE A 20 11.05 -1.00 -13.20
C PHE A 20 12.00 -2.17 -13.46
N ILE A 21 12.96 -2.00 -14.37
CA ILE A 21 13.95 -3.04 -14.70
C ILE A 21 14.80 -3.40 -13.48
N LEU A 22 15.29 -2.40 -12.74
CA LEU A 22 16.07 -2.64 -11.53
C LEU A 22 15.24 -3.38 -10.47
N GLY A 23 13.99 -2.96 -10.28
CA GLY A 23 13.05 -3.61 -9.37
C GLY A 23 12.77 -5.06 -9.77
N LEU A 24 12.57 -5.35 -11.07
CA LEU A 24 12.43 -6.73 -11.54
C LEU A 24 13.63 -7.59 -11.14
N VAL A 25 14.85 -7.09 -11.34
CA VAL A 25 16.08 -7.83 -11.00
C VAL A 25 16.17 -8.06 -9.49
N ILE A 26 16.07 -7.00 -8.69
CA ILE A 26 16.23 -7.09 -7.22
C ILE A 26 15.15 -7.99 -6.62
N LEU A 27 13.89 -7.79 -7.00
CA LEU A 27 12.79 -8.57 -6.44
C LEU A 27 12.83 -10.02 -6.88
N SER A 28 13.26 -10.31 -8.12
CA SER A 28 13.43 -11.70 -8.59
C SER A 28 14.48 -12.44 -7.78
N VAL A 29 15.54 -11.75 -7.36
CA VAL A 29 16.55 -12.32 -6.46
C VAL A 29 15.97 -12.46 -5.05
N ALA A 30 15.28 -11.45 -4.53
CA ALA A 30 14.72 -11.47 -3.18
C ALA A 30 13.72 -12.62 -2.97
N VAL A 31 12.76 -12.83 -3.89
CA VAL A 31 11.76 -13.91 -3.77
C VAL A 31 12.35 -15.33 -3.89
N ARG A 32 13.59 -15.45 -4.38
CA ARG A 32 14.33 -16.72 -4.45
C ARG A 32 15.16 -16.98 -3.20
N ILE A 33 15.68 -15.93 -2.57
CA ILE A 33 16.51 -16.03 -1.37
C ILE A 33 15.64 -16.16 -0.12
N PHE A 34 14.59 -15.34 -0.03
CA PHE A 34 13.71 -15.30 1.14
C PHE A 34 12.52 -16.24 0.97
N THR A 35 12.07 -16.83 2.08
CA THR A 35 10.86 -17.62 2.10
C THR A 35 9.65 -16.74 1.81
N VAL A 36 8.96 -17.04 0.71
CA VAL A 36 7.68 -16.43 0.35
C VAL A 36 6.60 -17.45 0.67
N ASN A 37 5.77 -17.17 1.68
CA ASN A 37 4.62 -18.02 1.98
C ASN A 37 3.54 -17.82 0.89
N SER A 38 2.60 -18.75 0.81
CA SER A 38 1.45 -18.69 -0.09
C SER A 38 0.14 -18.50 0.66
N PHE A 39 0.14 -18.36 2.00
CA PHE A 39 -1.08 -18.24 2.81
C PHE A 39 -2.10 -17.23 2.28
N ASP A 40 -1.73 -15.94 2.19
CA ASP A 40 -2.61 -14.90 1.65
C ASP A 40 -2.99 -15.19 0.18
N PHE A 41 -2.03 -15.68 -0.60
CA PHE A 41 -2.20 -15.95 -2.02
C PHE A 41 -3.23 -17.05 -2.29
N GLU A 42 -3.16 -18.15 -1.55
CA GLU A 42 -4.07 -19.29 -1.65
C GLU A 42 -5.49 -18.89 -1.24
N ALA A 43 -5.63 -18.09 -0.17
CA ALA A 43 -6.92 -17.53 0.21
C ALA A 43 -7.51 -16.67 -0.92
N TYR A 44 -6.70 -15.80 -1.55
CA TYR A 44 -7.16 -15.01 -2.69
C TYR A 44 -7.49 -15.88 -3.91
N GLN A 45 -6.71 -16.92 -4.18
CA GLN A 45 -6.91 -17.82 -5.31
C GLN A 45 -8.20 -18.63 -5.14
N HIS A 46 -8.44 -19.16 -3.94
CA HIS A 46 -9.66 -19.87 -3.59
C HIS A 46 -10.89 -18.95 -3.67
N GLY A 47 -10.82 -17.77 -3.06
CA GLY A 47 -11.93 -16.80 -3.10
C GLY A 47 -12.26 -16.33 -4.51
N THR A 48 -11.24 -16.05 -5.32
CA THR A 48 -11.41 -15.70 -6.75
C THR A 48 -12.09 -16.83 -7.51
N ARG A 49 -11.70 -18.09 -7.27
CA ARG A 49 -12.31 -19.27 -7.92
C ARG A 49 -13.78 -19.43 -7.54
N LEU A 50 -14.13 -19.29 -6.27
CA LEU A 50 -15.52 -19.39 -5.81
C LEU A 50 -16.41 -18.31 -6.45
N ILE A 51 -15.95 -17.05 -6.47
CA ILE A 51 -16.72 -15.95 -7.07
C ILE A 51 -16.97 -16.20 -8.56
N LEU A 52 -15.95 -16.67 -9.30
CA LEU A 52 -16.11 -17.01 -10.72
C LEU A 52 -17.05 -18.20 -10.97
N GLN A 53 -17.23 -19.08 -9.98
CA GLN A 53 -18.21 -20.15 -10.00
C GLN A 53 -19.61 -19.69 -9.56
N GLY A 54 -19.79 -18.41 -9.22
CA GLY A 54 -21.04 -17.87 -8.69
C GLY A 54 -21.30 -18.21 -7.22
N ILE A 55 -20.27 -18.71 -6.51
CA ILE A 55 -20.35 -19.10 -5.09
C ILE A 55 -19.88 -17.93 -4.23
N ASN A 56 -20.62 -17.67 -3.14
CA ASN A 56 -20.32 -16.58 -2.21
C ASN A 56 -19.27 -16.99 -1.16
N PRO A 57 -18.01 -16.50 -1.21
CA PRO A 57 -16.96 -16.91 -0.25
C PRO A 57 -17.12 -16.29 1.16
N TRP A 58 -18.12 -15.43 1.37
CA TRP A 58 -18.43 -14.81 2.66
C TRP A 58 -19.65 -15.40 3.35
N ALA A 59 -20.45 -16.22 2.65
CA ALA A 59 -21.54 -16.97 3.25
C ALA A 59 -21.00 -17.98 4.26
N GLU A 60 -21.80 -18.31 5.28
CA GLU A 60 -21.38 -19.14 6.42
C GLU A 60 -20.94 -20.54 5.97
N GLU A 61 -21.62 -21.13 4.98
CA GLU A 61 -21.39 -22.49 4.49
C GLU A 61 -20.14 -22.62 3.61
N THR A 62 -19.73 -21.53 2.96
CA THR A 62 -18.63 -21.48 1.98
C THR A 62 -17.53 -20.51 2.40
N ARG A 63 -17.50 -20.16 3.68
CA ARG A 63 -16.60 -19.17 4.26
C ARG A 63 -15.15 -19.58 4.09
N ILE A 64 -14.37 -18.75 3.41
CA ILE A 64 -12.91 -18.87 3.41
C ILE A 64 -12.35 -18.08 4.59
N HIS A 65 -11.66 -18.76 5.49
CA HIS A 65 -10.92 -18.12 6.57
C HIS A 65 -9.89 -17.15 6.00
N ASP A 66 -9.79 -16.00 6.66
CA ASP A 66 -8.87 -14.93 6.31
C ASP A 66 -9.03 -14.25 4.92
N PHE A 67 -10.16 -14.50 4.24
CA PHE A 67 -10.50 -13.83 2.97
C PHE A 67 -11.39 -12.59 3.19
N TYR A 68 -10.81 -11.41 2.95
CA TYR A 68 -11.42 -10.09 3.25
C TYR A 68 -11.50 -9.14 2.07
N ASN A 69 -11.04 -9.57 0.89
CA ASN A 69 -11.08 -8.72 -0.29
C ASN A 69 -12.52 -8.40 -0.68
N PRO A 70 -12.81 -7.22 -1.23
CA PRO A 70 -14.16 -6.89 -1.64
C PRO A 70 -14.58 -7.74 -2.85
N PRO A 71 -15.90 -7.90 -3.10
CA PRO A 71 -16.43 -8.69 -4.20
C PRO A 71 -15.84 -8.40 -5.57
N PHE A 72 -15.70 -7.11 -5.92
CA PHE A 72 -15.19 -6.69 -7.21
C PHE A 72 -13.70 -7.02 -7.43
N SER A 73 -12.97 -7.42 -6.37
CA SER A 73 -11.54 -7.71 -6.46
C SER A 73 -11.20 -8.77 -7.51
N VAL A 74 -12.14 -9.68 -7.80
CA VAL A 74 -12.04 -10.69 -8.87
C VAL A 74 -11.69 -10.08 -10.23
N LEU A 75 -12.18 -8.87 -10.53
CA LEU A 75 -11.89 -8.17 -11.79
C LEU A 75 -10.41 -7.83 -11.97
N PHE A 76 -9.68 -7.68 -10.86
CA PHE A 76 -8.26 -7.33 -10.85
C PHE A 76 -7.37 -8.52 -10.50
N LEU A 77 -7.90 -9.48 -9.75
CA LEU A 77 -7.15 -10.60 -9.20
C LEU A 77 -7.37 -11.91 -9.95
N TRP A 78 -8.27 -12.01 -10.94
CA TRP A 78 -8.44 -13.25 -11.71
C TRP A 78 -7.15 -13.88 -12.29
N PRO A 79 -6.08 -13.12 -12.67
CA PRO A 79 -4.84 -13.73 -13.15
C PRO A 79 -4.09 -14.55 -12.08
N ILE A 80 -4.49 -14.42 -10.80
CA ILE A 80 -3.94 -15.19 -9.68
C ILE A 80 -4.18 -16.70 -9.85
N LEU A 81 -5.20 -17.07 -10.62
CA LEU A 81 -5.52 -18.46 -10.93
C LEU A 81 -4.46 -19.14 -11.81
N PHE A 82 -3.62 -18.35 -12.49
CA PHE A 82 -2.65 -18.84 -13.48
C PHE A 82 -1.20 -18.53 -13.12
N THR A 83 -0.96 -18.01 -11.90
CA THR A 83 0.36 -17.52 -11.47
C THR A 83 0.62 -17.89 -10.01
N ASN A 84 1.69 -17.36 -9.41
CA ASN A 84 2.08 -17.63 -8.03
C ASN A 84 2.35 -16.32 -7.25
N SER A 85 2.50 -16.42 -5.93
CA SER A 85 2.73 -15.26 -5.06
C SER A 85 4.00 -14.50 -5.45
N GLN A 86 5.08 -15.21 -5.81
CA GLN A 86 6.35 -14.59 -6.21
C GLN A 86 6.18 -13.66 -7.42
N PHE A 87 5.40 -14.05 -8.42
CA PHE A 87 5.12 -13.22 -9.59
C PHE A 87 4.52 -11.86 -9.20
N TYR A 88 3.52 -11.85 -8.31
CA TYR A 88 2.90 -10.62 -7.83
C TYR A 88 3.84 -9.74 -7.00
N HIS A 89 4.75 -10.34 -6.22
CA HIS A 89 5.77 -9.57 -5.49
C HIS A 89 6.77 -8.94 -6.44
N VAL A 90 7.22 -9.67 -7.46
CA VAL A 90 8.19 -9.18 -8.44
C VAL A 90 7.60 -8.03 -9.26
N ILE A 91 6.42 -8.22 -9.86
CA ILE A 91 5.78 -7.18 -10.66
C ILE A 91 5.37 -6.00 -9.78
N GLY A 92 4.75 -6.25 -8.62
CA GLY A 92 4.34 -5.20 -7.70
C GLY A 92 5.50 -4.38 -7.16
N GLY A 93 6.56 -5.03 -6.70
CA GLY A 93 7.77 -4.35 -6.25
C GLY A 93 8.45 -3.56 -7.37
N ALA A 94 8.51 -4.11 -8.58
CA ALA A 94 9.03 -3.39 -9.75
C ALA A 94 8.22 -2.13 -10.08
N LEU A 95 6.89 -2.18 -9.97
CA LEU A 95 6.03 -1.01 -10.14
C LEU A 95 6.31 0.07 -9.07
N LEU A 96 6.52 -0.33 -7.82
CA LEU A 96 6.88 0.60 -6.74
C LEU A 96 8.27 1.22 -6.96
N PHE A 97 9.25 0.46 -7.44
CA PHE A 97 10.56 1.00 -7.84
C PHE A 97 10.42 2.03 -8.96
N ALA A 98 9.66 1.69 -9.99
CA ALA A 98 9.40 2.59 -11.10
C ALA A 98 8.78 3.90 -10.60
N PHE A 99 7.82 3.81 -9.66
CA PHE A 99 7.16 4.97 -9.05
C PHE A 99 8.16 5.87 -8.30
N VAL A 100 9.04 5.27 -7.50
CA VAL A 100 10.12 6.00 -6.79
C VAL A 100 11.05 6.72 -7.77
N PHE A 101 11.50 6.04 -8.83
CA PHE A 101 12.41 6.62 -9.82
C PHE A 101 11.77 7.75 -10.62
N TYR A 102 10.49 7.60 -10.96
CA TYR A 102 9.72 8.61 -11.66
C TYR A 102 9.67 9.91 -10.85
N HIS A 103 9.29 9.81 -9.57
CA HIS A 103 9.17 10.93 -8.63
C HIS A 103 10.49 11.35 -7.96
N LYS A 104 11.61 10.66 -8.23
CA LYS A 104 12.91 10.85 -7.56
C LYS A 104 12.80 10.77 -6.03
N ALA A 105 11.92 9.89 -5.53
CA ALA A 105 11.63 9.74 -4.11
C ALA A 105 12.63 8.78 -3.42
N TRP A 106 13.92 9.09 -3.55
CA TRP A 106 15.02 8.14 -3.29
C TRP A 106 15.02 7.54 -1.88
N VAL A 107 14.59 8.28 -0.86
CA VAL A 107 14.51 7.75 0.52
C VAL A 107 13.48 6.63 0.63
N GLY A 108 12.45 6.62 -0.22
CA GLY A 108 11.52 5.50 -0.34
C GLY A 108 12.19 4.18 -0.71
N LEU A 109 13.36 4.20 -1.36
CA LEU A 109 14.13 2.97 -1.65
C LEU A 109 14.65 2.31 -0.37
N ALA A 110 14.90 3.06 0.71
CA ALA A 110 15.39 2.52 1.97
C ALA A 110 14.42 1.50 2.56
N TRP A 111 13.11 1.64 2.29
CA TRP A 111 12.08 0.70 2.74
C TRP A 111 12.33 -0.74 2.24
N PHE A 112 12.83 -0.92 1.02
CA PHE A 112 13.13 -2.24 0.47
C PHE A 112 14.26 -2.97 1.21
N ALA A 113 15.04 -2.24 2.02
CA ALA A 113 16.08 -2.78 2.88
C ALA A 113 15.63 -2.93 4.35
N THR A 114 14.33 -2.90 4.62
CA THR A 114 13.76 -3.04 5.99
C THR A 114 13.09 -4.39 6.20
N ASN A 115 12.95 -4.81 7.46
CA ASN A 115 12.21 -6.05 7.77
C ASN A 115 10.73 -5.96 7.43
N SER A 116 10.13 -4.76 7.39
CA SER A 116 8.75 -4.63 6.91
C SER A 116 8.57 -5.06 5.46
N MET A 117 9.59 -4.90 4.61
CA MET A 117 9.59 -5.46 3.26
C MET A 117 9.67 -6.99 3.29
N LEU A 118 10.56 -7.54 4.12
CA LEU A 118 10.71 -8.99 4.27
C LEU A 118 9.43 -9.66 4.78
N TRP A 119 8.71 -9.03 5.72
CA TRP A 119 7.42 -9.53 6.19
C TRP A 119 6.36 -9.47 5.12
N LEU A 120 6.36 -8.43 4.29
CA LEU A 120 5.42 -8.35 3.18
C LEU A 120 5.71 -9.46 2.15
N LEU A 121 6.98 -9.70 1.83
CA LEU A 121 7.40 -10.85 1.00
C LEU A 121 6.98 -12.18 1.62
N ALA A 122 7.22 -12.35 2.92
CA ALA A 122 6.89 -13.57 3.65
C ALA A 122 5.38 -13.81 3.73
N ALA A 123 4.56 -12.76 3.79
CA ALA A 123 3.10 -12.88 3.85
C ALA A 123 2.49 -13.45 2.55
N GLY A 124 3.16 -13.31 1.40
CA GLY A 124 2.66 -13.90 0.15
C GLY A 124 1.50 -13.12 -0.49
N GLY A 125 1.18 -11.91 -0.02
CA GLY A 125 0.04 -11.14 -0.49
C GLY A 125 0.24 -10.39 -1.82
N VAL A 126 -0.87 -9.86 -2.38
CA VAL A 126 -0.89 -9.07 -3.63
C VAL A 126 -0.69 -7.55 -3.39
N ASN A 127 -0.34 -7.19 -2.17
CA ASN A 127 -0.28 -5.85 -1.61
C ASN A 127 0.55 -4.86 -2.44
N MET A 128 1.80 -5.20 -2.78
CA MET A 128 2.65 -4.34 -3.61
C MET A 128 2.13 -4.18 -5.03
N PHE A 129 1.52 -5.24 -5.58
CA PHE A 129 0.96 -5.20 -6.93
C PHE A 129 -0.21 -4.23 -7.01
N VAL A 130 -1.19 -4.35 -6.11
CA VAL A 130 -2.38 -3.50 -6.13
C VAL A 130 -2.06 -2.03 -5.85
N ILE A 131 -1.15 -1.74 -4.91
CA ILE A 131 -0.71 -0.36 -4.66
C ILE A 131 0.14 0.18 -5.81
N GLY A 132 1.14 -0.58 -6.27
CA GLY A 132 2.03 -0.17 -7.35
C GLY A 132 1.28 0.08 -8.66
N GLY A 133 0.44 -0.87 -9.09
CA GLY A 133 -0.37 -0.72 -10.30
C GLY A 133 -1.40 0.40 -10.20
N GLY A 134 -2.05 0.53 -9.04
CA GLY A 134 -2.98 1.62 -8.77
C GLY A 134 -2.35 3.00 -8.88
N LEU A 135 -1.18 3.21 -8.29
CA LEU A 135 -0.44 4.48 -8.40
C LEU A 135 -0.02 4.79 -9.84
N TRP A 136 0.41 3.78 -10.59
CA TRP A 136 0.76 3.94 -12.01
C TRP A 136 -0.43 4.29 -12.88
N LEU A 137 -1.60 3.72 -12.60
CA LEU A 137 -2.84 4.08 -13.29
C LEU A 137 -3.27 5.53 -13.00
N LEU A 138 -3.10 6.01 -11.75
CA LEU A 138 -3.32 7.43 -11.44
C LEU A 138 -2.34 8.35 -12.18
N LEU A 139 -1.07 7.97 -12.28
CA LEU A 139 -0.08 8.72 -13.07
C LEU A 139 -0.39 8.72 -14.56
N ALA A 140 -0.83 7.59 -15.11
CA ALA A 140 -1.26 7.47 -16.49
C ALA A 140 -2.50 8.32 -16.78
N ALA A 141 -3.44 8.38 -15.82
CA ALA A 141 -4.61 9.24 -15.91
C ALA A 141 -4.25 10.73 -15.99
N ASP A 142 -3.38 11.18 -15.08
CA ASP A 142 -2.93 12.58 -15.00
C ASP A 142 -2.18 13.02 -16.27
N ARG A 143 -1.60 12.08 -17.00
CA ARG A 143 -0.85 12.31 -18.24
C ARG A 143 -1.61 11.98 -19.51
N SER A 144 -2.88 11.60 -19.39
CA SER A 144 -3.63 11.18 -20.56
C SER A 144 -3.94 12.35 -21.48
N ASN A 145 -3.66 12.19 -22.77
CA ASN A 145 -3.98 13.19 -23.79
C ASN A 145 -5.48 13.25 -24.08
N THR A 146 -6.26 12.22 -23.72
CA THR A 146 -7.70 12.18 -23.94
C THR A 146 -8.45 12.06 -22.62
N LYS A 147 -9.53 12.85 -22.50
CA LYS A 147 -10.37 12.86 -21.30
C LYS A 147 -10.95 11.47 -20.99
N TRP A 148 -11.32 10.71 -22.02
CA TRP A 148 -11.86 9.36 -21.87
C TRP A 148 -10.83 8.36 -21.34
N ALA A 149 -9.62 8.31 -21.91
CA ALA A 149 -8.58 7.43 -21.40
C ALA A 149 -8.19 7.82 -19.96
N GLY A 150 -8.13 9.12 -19.65
CA GLY A 150 -7.93 9.60 -18.28
C GLY A 150 -8.99 9.10 -17.30
N ILE A 151 -10.28 9.13 -17.67
CA ILE A 151 -11.37 8.55 -16.85
C ILE A 151 -11.19 7.05 -16.67
N ILE A 152 -10.93 6.31 -17.74
CA ILE A 152 -10.75 4.84 -17.68
C ILE A 152 -9.61 4.48 -16.72
N PHE A 153 -8.46 5.14 -16.83
CA PHE A 153 -7.33 4.88 -15.94
C PHE A 153 -7.64 5.22 -14.49
N ARG A 154 -8.38 6.29 -14.20
CA ARG A 154 -8.82 6.62 -12.82
C ARG A 154 -9.75 5.56 -12.26
N VAL A 155 -10.77 5.16 -13.02
CA VAL A 155 -11.73 4.11 -12.60
C VAL A 155 -10.98 2.81 -12.31
N LEU A 156 -10.09 2.38 -13.20
CA LEU A 156 -9.23 1.21 -12.98
C LEU A 156 -8.34 1.36 -11.74
N ALA A 157 -7.75 2.54 -11.53
CA ALA A 157 -6.94 2.82 -10.35
C ALA A 157 -7.75 2.73 -9.06
N TYR A 158 -8.97 3.28 -9.04
CA TYR A 158 -9.86 3.23 -7.88
C TYR A 158 -10.18 1.79 -7.51
N GLY A 159 -10.56 0.97 -8.49
CA GLY A 159 -10.78 -0.46 -8.25
C GLY A 159 -9.51 -1.15 -7.76
N MET A 160 -8.37 -0.98 -8.44
CA MET A 160 -7.13 -1.65 -8.10
C MET A 160 -6.64 -1.30 -6.69
N LEU A 161 -6.65 -0.01 -6.30
CA LEU A 161 -6.28 0.43 -4.95
C LEU A 161 -7.26 -0.05 -3.88
N MET A 162 -8.55 -0.17 -4.21
CA MET A 162 -9.58 -0.62 -3.28
C MET A 162 -9.66 -2.14 -3.13
N VAL A 163 -8.89 -2.93 -3.89
CA VAL A 163 -8.71 -4.38 -3.64
C VAL A 163 -8.20 -4.63 -2.21
N LYS A 164 -7.33 -3.74 -1.73
CA LYS A 164 -6.84 -3.69 -0.34
C LYS A 164 -7.14 -2.33 0.27
N PRO A 165 -8.38 -2.12 0.76
CA PRO A 165 -8.83 -0.80 1.18
C PRO A 165 -7.97 -0.22 2.32
N GLN A 166 -7.35 -1.08 3.15
CA GLN A 166 -6.44 -0.65 4.21
C GLN A 166 -5.25 0.18 3.69
N GLY A 167 -4.77 -0.09 2.47
CA GLY A 167 -3.68 0.67 1.86
C GLY A 167 -4.13 1.75 0.88
N GLY A 168 -5.26 1.53 0.20
CA GLY A 168 -5.67 2.35 -0.94
C GLY A 168 -6.74 3.40 -0.66
N VAL A 169 -7.57 3.25 0.38
CA VAL A 169 -8.79 4.07 0.55
C VAL A 169 -8.49 5.56 0.68
N PHE A 170 -7.48 5.92 1.47
CA PHE A 170 -7.12 7.33 1.65
C PHE A 170 -6.46 7.91 0.40
N ILE A 171 -5.68 7.12 -0.35
CA ILE A 171 -5.10 7.57 -1.62
C ILE A 171 -6.21 7.90 -2.61
N VAL A 172 -7.19 7.00 -2.76
CA VAL A 172 -8.35 7.18 -3.65
C VAL A 172 -9.19 8.38 -3.22
N LEU A 173 -9.54 8.47 -1.93
CA LEU A 173 -10.34 9.56 -1.40
C LEU A 173 -9.68 10.92 -1.65
N LEU A 174 -8.40 11.05 -1.26
CA LEU A 174 -7.65 12.30 -1.44
C LEU A 174 -7.52 12.67 -2.92
N TYR A 175 -7.26 11.69 -3.79
CA TYR A 175 -7.15 11.92 -5.23
C TYR A 175 -8.49 12.36 -5.85
N VAL A 176 -9.59 11.71 -5.48
CA VAL A 176 -10.95 12.09 -5.91
C VAL A 176 -11.27 13.52 -5.49
N LEU A 177 -10.99 13.89 -4.23
CA LEU A 177 -11.25 15.23 -3.72
C LEU A 177 -10.37 16.28 -4.42
N LEU A 178 -9.08 16.00 -4.60
CA LEU A 178 -8.14 16.88 -5.29
C LEU A 178 -8.56 17.14 -6.74
N ARG A 179 -9.01 16.11 -7.46
CA ARG A 179 -9.40 16.18 -8.87
C ARG A 179 -10.89 16.50 -9.07
N ARG A 180 -11.70 16.54 -8.00
CA ARG A 180 -13.17 16.63 -8.03
C ARG A 180 -13.80 15.61 -8.99
N ASP A 181 -13.30 14.37 -8.98
CA ASP A 181 -13.64 13.36 -10.00
C ASP A 181 -14.93 12.57 -9.71
N TRP A 182 -16.05 13.29 -9.57
CA TRP A 182 -17.35 12.68 -9.29
C TRP A 182 -17.84 11.74 -10.38
N LYS A 183 -17.44 11.98 -11.64
CA LYS A 183 -17.75 11.09 -12.76
C LYS A 183 -17.02 9.76 -12.64
N GLY A 184 -15.73 9.78 -12.31
CA GLY A 184 -14.96 8.57 -12.04
C GLY A 184 -15.58 7.77 -10.89
N VAL A 185 -15.96 8.44 -9.79
CA VAL A 185 -16.64 7.80 -8.65
C VAL A 185 -17.95 7.14 -9.07
N LEU A 186 -18.82 7.84 -9.81
CA LEU A 186 -20.07 7.28 -10.29
C LEU A 186 -19.84 6.03 -11.15
N ILE A 187 -18.90 6.09 -12.10
CA ILE A 187 -18.57 4.94 -12.95
C ILE A 187 -18.03 3.78 -12.10
N SER A 188 -17.16 4.05 -11.12
CA SER A 188 -16.68 3.01 -10.21
C SER A 188 -17.79 2.36 -9.41
N ILE A 189 -18.80 3.12 -8.94
CA ILE A 189 -19.99 2.54 -8.27
C ILE A 189 -20.76 1.64 -9.24
N LEU A 190 -20.94 2.07 -10.49
CA LEU A 190 -21.67 1.29 -11.49
C LEU A 190 -20.92 0.00 -11.90
N VAL A 191 -19.58 0.04 -11.96
CA VAL A 191 -18.76 -1.09 -12.43
C VAL A 191 -18.38 -2.04 -11.28
N TYR A 192 -18.09 -1.52 -10.09
CA TYR A 192 -17.62 -2.31 -8.95
C TYR A 192 -18.69 -2.54 -7.89
N GLY A 193 -19.68 -1.66 -7.78
CA GLY A 193 -20.80 -1.78 -6.84
C GLY A 193 -21.92 -2.66 -7.40
N LEU A 194 -22.59 -2.20 -8.46
CA LEU A 194 -23.83 -2.83 -8.93
C LEU A 194 -23.69 -4.32 -9.31
N PRO A 195 -22.66 -4.77 -10.07
CA PRO A 195 -22.58 -6.16 -10.50
C PRO A 195 -22.37 -7.14 -9.35
N PHE A 196 -21.91 -6.65 -8.19
CA PHE A 196 -21.61 -7.44 -7.02
C PHE A 196 -22.55 -7.16 -5.84
N LEU A 197 -23.66 -6.44 -6.07
CA LEU A 197 -24.55 -5.95 -5.01
C LEU A 197 -24.96 -7.05 -4.02
N ASN A 198 -25.22 -8.26 -4.54
CA ASN A 198 -25.66 -9.41 -3.75
C ASN A 198 -24.59 -9.98 -2.81
N PHE A 199 -23.30 -9.72 -3.07
CA PHE A 199 -22.20 -10.22 -2.22
C PHE A 199 -21.83 -9.24 -1.09
N TYR A 200 -22.15 -7.95 -1.25
CA TYR A 200 -21.75 -6.92 -0.28
C TYR A 200 -22.33 -7.10 1.13
N PRO A 201 -23.59 -7.52 1.34
CA PRO A 201 -24.12 -7.72 2.69
C PRO A 201 -23.28 -8.71 3.50
N ASP A 202 -22.94 -9.86 2.92
CA ASP A 202 -22.15 -10.89 3.61
C ASP A 202 -20.69 -10.46 3.78
N TRP A 203 -20.10 -9.82 2.76
CA TRP A 203 -18.76 -9.26 2.89
C TRP A 203 -18.68 -8.19 3.98
N LEU A 204 -19.65 -7.28 4.06
CA LEU A 204 -19.71 -6.24 5.11
C LEU A 204 -19.90 -6.87 6.49
N ARG A 205 -20.78 -7.87 6.61
CA ARG A 205 -20.97 -8.62 7.86
C ARG A 205 -19.64 -9.20 8.31
N VAL A 206 -18.94 -9.94 7.45
CA VAL A 206 -17.61 -10.49 7.73
C VAL A 206 -16.63 -9.40 8.18
N MET A 207 -16.54 -8.27 7.46
CA MET A 207 -15.61 -7.19 7.81
C MET A 207 -15.90 -6.55 9.17
N LEU A 208 -17.15 -6.59 9.64
CA LEU A 208 -17.59 -6.00 10.89
C LEU A 208 -17.60 -6.99 12.07
N THR A 209 -17.90 -8.27 11.83
CA THR A 209 -18.14 -9.26 12.89
C THR A 209 -17.05 -10.30 13.05
N ASP A 210 -16.24 -10.54 12.01
CA ASP A 210 -15.15 -11.51 12.00
C ASP A 210 -13.85 -10.80 11.61
N PRO A 211 -13.35 -9.89 12.47
CA PRO A 211 -12.13 -9.16 12.18
C PRO A 211 -10.99 -10.16 11.97
N PRO A 212 -10.10 -9.95 10.99
CA PRO A 212 -9.12 -10.95 10.59
C PRO A 212 -8.33 -11.47 11.78
N ARG A 213 -8.25 -12.80 11.97
CA ARG A 213 -7.43 -13.37 13.06
C ARG A 213 -5.96 -12.98 12.88
N ALA A 214 -5.51 -12.84 11.64
CA ALA A 214 -4.21 -12.25 11.31
C ALA A 214 -4.06 -10.78 11.76
N GLN A 215 -5.15 -10.04 12.01
CA GLN A 215 -5.16 -8.61 12.37
C GLN A 215 -5.50 -8.35 13.84
N THR A 216 -6.16 -9.27 14.55
CA THR A 216 -6.24 -9.23 16.02
C THR A 216 -4.90 -9.59 16.66
N VAL A 217 -4.08 -10.39 15.97
CA VAL A 217 -2.73 -10.80 16.40
C VAL A 217 -1.61 -9.96 15.75
N ALA A 218 -1.92 -8.85 15.07
CA ALA A 218 -0.90 -8.00 14.44
C ALA A 218 -1.42 -6.59 14.13
N ASN A 219 -2.12 -5.95 15.07
CA ASN A 219 -2.64 -4.61 14.78
C ASN A 219 -1.47 -3.60 14.71
N HIS A 220 -1.20 -3.04 13.54
CA HIS A 220 -0.01 -2.22 13.28
C HIS A 220 -0.35 -0.76 12.98
N SER A 221 -1.58 -0.34 13.25
CA SER A 221 -2.01 1.05 13.12
C SER A 221 -2.16 1.74 14.48
N ILE A 222 -2.13 3.07 14.48
CA ILE A 222 -2.34 3.87 15.70
C ILE A 222 -3.76 3.67 16.23
N MET A 223 -4.77 3.69 15.36
CA MET A 223 -6.18 3.46 15.74
C MET A 223 -6.36 2.09 16.38
N GLY A 224 -5.71 1.08 15.82
CA GLY A 224 -5.78 -0.29 16.32
C GLY A 224 -5.14 -0.49 17.69
N GLN A 225 -4.02 0.19 17.96
CA GLN A 225 -3.23 0.00 19.18
C GLN A 225 -3.59 0.99 20.30
N PHE A 226 -3.95 2.22 19.97
CA PHE A 226 -4.19 3.31 20.93
C PHE A 226 -5.61 3.87 20.88
N GLY A 227 -6.46 3.32 20.02
CA GLY A 227 -7.86 3.71 19.90
C GLY A 227 -8.08 4.95 19.01
N VAL A 228 -9.36 5.24 18.80
CA VAL A 228 -9.86 6.24 17.85
C VAL A 228 -9.35 7.66 18.18
N LEU A 229 -9.40 8.06 19.45
CA LEU A 229 -9.03 9.42 19.87
C LEU A 229 -7.54 9.73 19.59
N ALA A 230 -6.65 8.81 19.95
CA ALA A 230 -5.22 8.95 19.71
C ALA A 230 -4.92 9.02 18.21
N ALA A 231 -5.57 8.17 17.41
CA ALA A 231 -5.40 8.16 15.96
C ALA A 231 -5.88 9.45 15.30
N PHE A 232 -7.05 9.98 15.70
CA PHE A 232 -7.53 11.27 15.20
C PHE A 232 -6.60 12.42 15.57
N ALA A 233 -6.08 12.47 16.80
CA ALA A 233 -5.12 13.48 17.21
C ALA A 233 -3.85 13.44 16.34
N VAL A 234 -3.27 12.25 16.13
CA VAL A 234 -2.08 12.09 15.28
C VAL A 234 -2.38 12.40 13.82
N ALA A 235 -3.53 11.97 13.29
CA ALA A 235 -3.93 12.27 11.92
C ALA A 235 -4.08 13.78 11.68
N LEU A 236 -4.69 14.51 12.63
CA LEU A 236 -4.80 15.97 12.56
C LEU A 236 -3.43 16.65 12.55
N LEU A 237 -2.51 16.20 13.41
CA LEU A 237 -1.13 16.72 13.41
C LEU A 237 -0.45 16.49 12.05
N VAL A 238 -0.54 15.27 11.52
CA VAL A 238 0.04 14.93 10.21
C VAL A 238 -0.58 15.77 9.09
N LEU A 239 -1.90 15.96 9.08
CA LEU A 239 -2.62 16.76 8.10
C LEU A 239 -2.14 18.21 8.02
N VAL A 240 -1.75 18.81 9.16
CA VAL A 240 -1.34 20.23 9.24
C VAL A 240 0.18 20.44 9.30
N ALA A 241 0.96 19.37 9.44
CA ALA A 241 2.40 19.43 9.64
C ALA A 241 3.15 19.96 8.41
N ARG A 242 2.70 19.59 7.20
CA ARG A 242 3.31 20.00 5.94
C ARG A 242 2.33 19.88 4.78
N ARG A 243 2.78 20.31 3.62
CA ARG A 243 2.14 19.96 2.34
C ARG A 243 2.54 18.55 1.94
N TRP A 244 1.55 17.77 1.51
CA TRP A 244 1.72 16.36 1.18
C TRP A 244 1.25 16.07 -0.22
N GLU A 245 1.93 15.19 -0.94
CA GLU A 245 1.32 14.56 -2.10
C GLU A 245 0.20 13.61 -1.65
N TYR A 246 -0.85 13.44 -2.46
CA TYR A 246 -2.03 12.67 -2.08
C TYR A 246 -1.71 11.21 -1.68
N TRP A 247 -0.71 10.59 -2.32
CA TRP A 247 -0.29 9.22 -1.99
C TRP A 247 0.55 9.15 -0.71
N GLN A 248 1.32 10.21 -0.40
CA GLN A 248 2.12 10.29 0.83
C GLN A 248 1.19 10.43 2.04
N LEU A 249 0.26 11.38 1.97
CA LEU A 249 -0.76 11.55 3.00
C LEU A 249 -1.68 10.34 3.08
N GLY A 250 -2.06 9.76 1.94
CA GLY A 250 -2.86 8.53 1.91
C GLY A 250 -2.16 7.38 2.63
N GLY A 251 -0.85 7.20 2.40
CA GLY A 251 -0.04 6.22 3.12
C GLY A 251 0.08 6.51 4.61
N ALA A 252 0.31 7.76 4.99
CA ALA A 252 0.37 8.16 6.39
C ALA A 252 -0.95 7.89 7.12
N LEU A 253 -2.08 8.34 6.56
CA LEU A 253 -3.41 8.11 7.11
C LEU A 253 -3.77 6.61 7.14
N ALA A 254 -3.32 5.83 6.16
CA ALA A 254 -3.48 4.37 6.19
C ALA A 254 -2.82 3.75 7.43
N GLY A 255 -1.59 4.16 7.77
CA GLY A 255 -0.90 3.70 8.98
C GLY A 255 -1.50 4.22 10.29
N ILE A 256 -2.31 5.27 10.26
CA ILE A 256 -2.87 5.91 11.45
C ILE A 256 -4.32 5.48 11.71
N LEU A 257 -5.19 5.63 10.71
CA LEU A 257 -6.66 5.62 10.84
C LEU A 257 -7.31 4.32 10.38
N THR A 258 -6.57 3.37 9.79
CA THR A 258 -7.19 2.08 9.49
C THR A 258 -7.30 1.25 10.76
N PRO A 259 -8.44 0.59 11.03
CA PRO A 259 -8.60 -0.27 12.21
C PRO A 259 -7.65 -1.47 12.18
N TYR A 260 -7.15 -1.81 11.00
CA TYR A 260 -6.21 -2.89 10.78
C TYR A 260 -5.11 -2.44 9.81
N GLY A 261 -3.88 -2.39 10.30
CA GLY A 261 -2.75 -1.87 9.55
C GLY A 261 -2.32 -2.77 8.39
N MET A 262 -1.98 -2.15 7.26
CA MET A 262 -1.23 -2.80 6.19
C MET A 262 0.27 -2.78 6.58
N PRO A 263 0.94 -3.92 6.78
CA PRO A 263 2.34 -3.92 7.16
C PRO A 263 3.21 -3.33 6.02
N GLY A 264 4.17 -2.47 6.38
CA GLY A 264 5.20 -1.95 5.48
C GLY A 264 4.78 -0.84 4.51
N LEU A 265 3.73 -1.01 3.71
CA LEU A 265 3.43 -0.07 2.62
C LEU A 265 3.08 1.37 3.06
N PRO A 266 2.33 1.61 4.15
CA PRO A 266 2.19 2.95 4.73
C PRO A 266 3.53 3.64 5.03
N ILE A 267 4.51 2.88 5.53
CA ILE A 267 5.87 3.38 5.83
C ILE A 267 6.57 3.75 4.53
N PHE A 268 6.54 2.88 3.51
CA PHE A 268 7.09 3.16 2.18
C PHE A 268 6.54 4.46 1.59
N LEU A 269 5.22 4.61 1.54
CA LEU A 269 4.55 5.77 0.96
C LEU A 269 4.90 7.06 1.71
N THR A 270 4.96 7.00 3.04
CA THR A 270 5.36 8.13 3.89
C THR A 270 6.82 8.51 3.65
N LEU A 271 7.73 7.53 3.53
CA LEU A 271 9.15 7.77 3.24
C LEU A 271 9.39 8.44 1.87
N THR A 272 8.45 8.30 0.91
CA THR A 272 8.56 9.04 -0.37
C THR A 272 8.47 10.56 -0.20
N ALA A 273 8.01 11.05 0.96
CA ALA A 273 7.96 12.47 1.31
C ALA A 273 9.30 13.00 1.86
N VAL A 274 10.24 12.12 2.23
CA VAL A 274 11.55 12.48 2.78
C VAL A 274 12.52 12.82 1.65
N ARG A 275 13.12 14.00 1.70
CA ARG A 275 14.00 14.50 0.62
C ARG A 275 15.48 14.35 0.93
N LYS A 276 15.87 14.40 2.21
CA LYS A 276 17.26 14.34 2.63
C LYS A 276 17.81 12.92 2.48
N LEU A 277 18.69 12.70 1.50
CA LEU A 277 19.30 11.38 1.24
C LEU A 277 20.07 10.81 2.44
N ALA A 278 20.61 11.67 3.30
CA ALA A 278 21.25 11.26 4.55
C ALA A 278 20.31 10.53 5.52
N ALA A 279 18.99 10.54 5.29
CA ALA A 279 18.02 9.76 6.04
C ALA A 279 18.04 8.26 5.68
N ILE A 280 18.55 7.87 4.51
CA ILE A 280 18.63 6.46 4.09
C ILE A 280 19.34 5.57 5.13
N PRO A 281 20.59 5.89 5.55
CA PRO A 281 21.25 5.08 6.58
C PRO A 281 20.49 5.05 7.90
N ILE A 282 19.83 6.16 8.29
CA ILE A 282 19.03 6.22 9.52
C ILE A 282 17.88 5.21 9.45
N VAL A 283 17.13 5.18 8.34
CA VAL A 283 16.01 4.25 8.14
C VAL A 283 16.49 2.79 8.20
N ILE A 284 17.60 2.48 7.54
CA ILE A 284 18.14 1.11 7.48
C ILE A 284 18.65 0.66 8.85
N ILE A 285 19.48 1.48 9.52
CA ILE A 285 20.04 1.17 10.83
C ILE A 285 18.93 1.03 11.86
N PHE A 286 17.98 1.98 11.89
CA PHE A 286 16.85 1.94 12.82
C PHE A 286 15.98 0.70 12.61
N SER A 287 15.68 0.33 11.36
CA SER A 287 15.01 -0.93 11.04
C SER A 287 15.80 -2.14 11.54
N GLY A 288 17.12 -2.16 11.35
CA GLY A 288 17.98 -3.24 11.83
C GLY A 288 17.96 -3.39 13.36
N CYS A 289 18.03 -2.27 14.09
CA CYS A 289 17.94 -2.27 15.55
C CYS A 289 16.58 -2.76 16.05
N LEU A 290 15.48 -2.33 15.43
CA LEU A 290 14.15 -2.82 15.77
C LEU A 290 13.94 -4.30 15.41
N ALA A 291 14.58 -4.78 14.35
CA ALA A 291 14.54 -6.18 13.93
C ALA A 291 14.96 -7.13 15.05
N ALA A 292 16.00 -6.74 15.80
CA ALA A 292 16.55 -7.54 16.87
C ALA A 292 15.49 -7.91 17.91
N LEU A 293 14.49 -7.05 18.14
CA LEU A 293 13.37 -7.34 19.03
C LEU A 293 12.52 -8.52 18.52
N THR A 294 12.40 -8.67 17.20
CA THR A 294 11.55 -9.68 16.56
C THR A 294 12.24 -11.03 16.32
N TRP A 295 13.55 -11.11 16.54
CA TRP A 295 14.34 -12.35 16.37
C TRP A 295 14.57 -13.11 17.68
N ILE A 296 14.08 -12.58 18.81
CA ILE A 296 14.23 -13.21 20.12
C ILE A 296 13.30 -14.44 20.20
N THR A 297 13.88 -15.61 20.47
CA THR A 297 13.12 -16.85 20.70
C THR A 297 12.21 -16.70 21.92
N PRO A 298 10.93 -17.11 21.84
CA PRO A 298 10.07 -17.15 23.02
C PRO A 298 10.66 -18.07 24.11
N PRO A 299 10.50 -17.72 25.40
CA PRO A 299 10.81 -18.63 26.49
C PRO A 299 10.03 -19.95 26.34
N ALA A 300 10.61 -21.04 26.83
CA ALA A 300 9.95 -22.34 26.80
C ALA A 300 8.56 -22.27 27.46
N GLY A 301 7.55 -22.79 26.78
CA GLY A 301 6.17 -22.81 27.27
C GLY A 301 5.33 -21.55 26.97
N VAL A 302 5.90 -20.54 26.32
CA VAL A 302 5.15 -19.34 25.88
C VAL A 302 4.68 -19.52 24.44
N ASP A 303 3.41 -19.19 24.18
CA ASP A 303 2.87 -19.18 22.81
C ASP A 303 3.66 -18.21 21.91
N TYR A 304 4.15 -18.73 20.79
CA TYR A 304 5.02 -18.01 19.85
C TYR A 304 4.36 -16.73 19.33
N TYR A 305 3.08 -16.79 18.98
CA TYR A 305 2.35 -15.67 18.39
C TYR A 305 1.98 -14.62 19.44
N ALA A 306 1.56 -15.04 20.64
CA ALA A 306 1.34 -14.15 21.77
C ALA A 306 2.62 -13.40 22.17
N PHE A 307 3.79 -14.05 22.04
CA PHE A 307 5.08 -13.44 22.33
C PHE A 307 5.54 -12.45 21.26
N LEU A 308 5.41 -12.79 19.98
CA LEU A 308 5.96 -11.96 18.90
C LEU A 308 5.07 -10.80 18.48
N ASN A 309 3.75 -10.95 18.56
CA ASN A 309 2.79 -9.93 18.11
C ASN A 309 3.08 -8.52 18.68
N PRO A 310 3.21 -8.33 20.01
CA PRO A 310 3.49 -6.99 20.55
C PRO A 310 4.78 -6.38 20.01
N ARG A 311 5.79 -7.20 19.72
CA ARG A 311 7.08 -6.73 19.19
C ARG A 311 6.98 -6.32 17.73
N MET A 312 6.18 -7.04 16.95
CA MET A 312 5.84 -6.69 15.58
C MET A 312 5.09 -5.35 15.53
N ALA A 313 4.18 -5.11 16.48
CA ALA A 313 3.49 -3.83 16.61
C ALA A 313 4.46 -2.69 16.95
N VAL A 314 5.36 -2.90 17.92
CA VAL A 314 6.42 -1.92 18.25
C VAL A 314 7.27 -1.62 17.02
N TYR A 315 7.69 -2.63 16.25
CA TYR A 315 8.47 -2.41 15.05
C TYR A 315 7.73 -1.53 14.04
N HIS A 316 6.50 -1.89 13.67
CA HIS A 316 5.77 -1.19 12.61
C HIS A 316 5.42 0.23 13.01
N LEU A 317 4.95 0.43 14.24
CA LEU A 317 4.60 1.76 14.75
C LEU A 317 5.83 2.65 14.89
N SER A 318 6.97 2.09 15.33
CA SER A 318 8.22 2.84 15.43
C SER A 318 8.76 3.21 14.05
N MET A 319 8.69 2.30 13.07
CA MET A 319 9.07 2.60 11.69
C MET A 319 8.15 3.66 11.05
N LEU A 320 6.84 3.59 11.30
CA LEU A 320 5.90 4.61 10.87
C LEU A 320 6.18 5.96 11.54
N GLY A 321 6.43 5.96 12.85
CA GLY A 321 6.80 7.15 13.62
C GLY A 321 8.08 7.80 13.10
N LEU A 322 9.11 7.00 12.80
CA LEU A 322 10.34 7.49 12.17
C LEU A 322 10.04 8.11 10.79
N ALA A 323 9.30 7.41 9.94
CA ALA A 323 8.96 7.90 8.61
C ALA A 323 8.18 9.23 8.68
N LEU A 324 7.22 9.35 9.60
CA LEU A 324 6.46 10.58 9.85
C LEU A 324 7.37 11.70 10.34
N ALA A 325 8.22 11.45 11.35
CA ALA A 325 9.14 12.45 11.87
C ALA A 325 10.09 12.96 10.78
N LEU A 326 10.72 12.06 10.03
CA LEU A 326 11.62 12.41 8.91
C LEU A 326 10.89 13.16 7.79
N ALA A 327 9.64 12.80 7.50
CA ALA A 327 8.82 13.48 6.51
C ALA A 327 8.45 14.89 6.96
N CYS A 328 8.06 15.08 8.23
CA CYS A 328 7.65 16.38 8.76
C CYS A 328 8.81 17.37 8.90
N ILE A 329 10.04 16.91 9.16
CA ILE A 329 11.23 17.77 9.22
C ILE A 329 11.88 18.01 7.85
N SER A 330 11.45 17.29 6.81
CA SER A 330 11.92 17.52 5.45
C SER A 330 11.19 18.71 4.83
N GLU A 331 11.91 19.52 4.04
CA GLU A 331 11.29 20.60 3.28
C GLU A 331 10.17 20.08 2.36
N PRO A 332 9.05 20.83 2.23
CA PRO A 332 8.00 20.49 1.27
C PRO A 332 8.54 20.45 -0.16
N GLY A 333 7.84 19.74 -1.06
CA GLY A 333 8.18 19.76 -2.48
C GLY A 333 7.84 21.12 -3.11
N SER A 334 8.25 21.29 -4.36
CA SER A 334 8.12 22.56 -5.11
C SER A 334 6.92 22.57 -6.08
N GLY A 335 5.86 21.78 -5.88
CA GLY A 335 4.95 21.38 -6.98
C GLY A 335 3.44 21.57 -6.79
N GLU A 336 2.77 21.91 -7.89
CA GLU A 336 1.32 21.81 -8.09
C GLU A 336 0.87 20.35 -7.96
N GLY A 337 0.01 20.03 -7.00
CA GLY A 337 -0.44 18.65 -6.69
C GLY A 337 -0.39 18.32 -5.20
N GLU A 338 0.32 19.14 -4.43
CA GLU A 338 0.36 19.01 -2.98
C GLU A 338 -0.98 19.40 -2.32
N ILE A 339 -1.44 18.54 -1.42
CA ILE A 339 -2.53 18.78 -0.51
C ILE A 339 -2.00 19.58 0.67
N SER A 340 -2.60 20.75 0.86
CA SER A 340 -2.38 21.61 2.01
C SER A 340 -3.73 21.92 2.63
N VAL A 341 -3.99 21.35 3.81
CA VAL A 341 -5.22 21.62 4.56
C VAL A 341 -5.32 23.10 4.92
N ARG A 342 -4.18 23.77 5.16
CA ARG A 342 -4.11 25.22 5.41
C ARG A 342 -4.59 26.04 4.21
N ASP A 343 -4.25 25.61 2.99
CA ASP A 343 -4.65 26.31 1.76
C ASP A 343 -6.09 26.01 1.33
N TRP A 344 -6.66 24.88 1.79
CA TRP A 344 -8.09 24.59 1.60
C TRP A 344 -8.97 25.41 2.55
N ALA A 345 -8.57 25.52 3.83
CA ALA A 345 -9.31 26.30 4.82
C ALA A 345 -9.28 27.82 4.54
N SER A 346 -8.22 28.32 3.91
CA SER A 346 -8.10 29.74 3.55
C SER A 346 -8.85 30.14 2.27
N ARG A 347 -9.26 29.17 1.44
CA ARG A 347 -10.03 29.41 0.20
C ARG A 347 -11.55 29.43 0.42
N SER A 348 -12.00 29.20 1.65
CA SER A 348 -13.42 29.18 2.04
C SER A 348 -13.91 30.50 2.67
N HIS A 349 -13.17 31.59 2.52
CA HIS A 349 -13.57 32.94 2.94
C HIS A 349 -13.56 33.92 1.78
#